data_AF-A0A1I7RNP6-F1
#
_entry.id   AF-A0A1I7RNP6-F1
#
_cell.length_a   1.000
_cell.length_b   1.000
_cell.length_c   1.000
_cell.angle_alpha   90.00
_cell.angle_beta   90.00
_cell.angle_gamma   90.00
#
_symmetry.space_group_name_H-M   'P 1'
#
loop_
_entity.id
_entity.type
_entity.pdbx_description
1 polymer ?
#
loop_
_entity_poly.entity_id
_entity_poly.type
_entity_poly.pdbx_seq_one_letter_code
_entity_poly.pdbx_strand_id
1 'polypeptide(L)'
;MMTLWVIFLIGHVFPIFLACQPPLQYTSNAVYGSKTYEVPAAQPQLLSQGVQSAFVQDPNYSDYKPNAHVPEPSFNVNGVPSFSIEHSVEVDDGKASNSLQPEFKSPDDISSLDETQKRQNLEVERQINDAVELHVFEENGLNPSNHPPSDPPEPNQLQSKDLSRPENPFPEHRNLAEWARICSRKEPAGFMEILDCTEVDSFNEDQNLADPRYSSCNFDENSRCRFYGNNEEELVFRRGAFVHHKNGSVFGPFEESFSVLTKRPLGALPQDGFLVMAEPFGNTPDAAGIIQMEVKCQKGDGVLSFDYWTTEPNVEVKVCTRVDDDRRCTTNIEYVPDSSRVDIQVIHTDSENFLVEVIVSGFKKPGLFIMDNLVYEAQDCLSKEFSSNRPNHLDSPVKSSESDVLKDRTPPSLQIPSLLIDRNSGAGSSLRIRQLNSNPCKAIECSFEKDLCGYSQSVLDDDVNHGKWQFSRSRIGNINTESNTKSNHSGFAYVGVDDRGVNTKGRTVYILESEEFNLPAEAELRFAIYKQSNAISLQVCIDSLANCPYEAPPIKAHWRENETVVLPSGTKKIFFVATQWKRFKWLGIDEIRLDFDCHETH
;
A
#
# COMPACT_ATOMS: atom_id res chain seq x y z
N MET A 1 -47.61 1.84 57.74
CA MET A 1 -48.41 0.89 56.94
C MET A 1 -47.52 0.35 55.83
N MET A 2 -47.35 -0.98 55.79
CA MET A 2 -46.86 -1.84 54.69
C MET A 2 -45.52 -1.44 54.03
N THR A 3 -44.35 -2.03 54.34
CA THR A 3 -43.88 -3.43 54.16
C THR A 3 -44.08 -4.00 52.75
N LEU A 4 -42.99 -4.25 52.01
CA LEU A 4 -42.66 -5.59 51.52
C LEU A 4 -41.22 -5.68 50.95
N TRP A 5 -40.52 -6.71 51.44
CA TRP A 5 -39.26 -7.29 50.94
C TRP A 5 -39.56 -8.35 49.88
N VAL A 6 -38.64 -8.59 48.93
CA VAL A 6 -38.35 -9.94 48.42
C VAL A 6 -36.86 -10.08 48.07
N ILE A 7 -36.25 -11.09 48.67
CA ILE A 7 -34.92 -11.68 48.42
C ILE A 7 -35.08 -12.77 47.36
N PHE A 8 -34.10 -12.94 46.46
CA PHE A 8 -33.78 -14.27 45.91
C PHE A 8 -32.27 -14.51 45.86
N LEU A 9 -31.86 -15.53 46.60
CA LEU A 9 -30.58 -16.24 46.56
C LEU A 9 -30.62 -17.28 45.45
N ILE A 10 -29.58 -17.39 44.63
CA ILE A 10 -29.13 -18.68 44.07
C ILE A 10 -27.61 -18.68 44.12
N GLY A 11 -27.07 -19.62 44.91
CA GLY A 11 -25.65 -19.95 44.93
C GLY A 11 -25.35 -21.08 43.98
N HIS A 12 -24.12 -21.10 43.46
CA HIS A 12 -23.42 -22.34 43.14
C HIS A 12 -21.97 -22.24 43.59
N VAL A 13 -21.64 -23.19 44.47
CA VAL A 13 -20.33 -23.55 45.00
C VAL A 13 -19.80 -24.68 44.12
N PHE A 14 -18.56 -24.60 43.64
CA PHE A 14 -17.70 -25.74 43.29
C PHE A 14 -16.22 -25.27 43.27
N PRO A 15 -15.23 -26.15 43.43
CA PRO A 15 -14.25 -26.02 44.49
C PRO A 15 -12.82 -25.87 43.98
N ILE A 16 -11.97 -25.41 44.90
CA ILE A 16 -10.53 -25.41 44.84
C ILE A 16 -10.02 -26.87 44.83
N PHE A 17 -9.17 -27.21 43.86
CA PHE A 17 -8.19 -28.28 44.00
C PHE A 17 -6.79 -27.75 43.68
N LEU A 18 -6.01 -27.61 44.75
CA LEU A 18 -4.55 -27.52 44.75
C LEU A 18 -3.99 -28.93 44.61
N ALA A 19 -3.04 -29.13 43.69
CA ALA A 19 -2.05 -30.19 43.79
C ALA A 19 -0.72 -29.71 43.20
N CYS A 20 0.19 -29.38 44.10
CA CYS A 20 1.61 -29.17 43.83
C CYS A 20 2.26 -30.49 43.37
N GLN A 21 3.12 -30.41 42.34
CA GLN A 21 4.20 -31.37 42.14
C GLN A 21 5.54 -30.62 41.98
N PRO A 22 6.64 -31.12 42.59
CA PRO A 22 7.93 -30.45 42.60
C PRO A 22 8.77 -30.74 41.34
N PRO A 23 9.71 -29.85 40.98
CA PRO A 23 10.58 -30.05 39.82
C PRO A 23 11.70 -31.06 40.10
N LEU A 24 11.94 -31.89 39.10
CA LEU A 24 13.07 -32.82 39.00
C LEU A 24 14.40 -32.05 38.98
N GLN A 25 15.28 -32.43 39.90
CA GLN A 25 16.68 -32.01 39.93
C GLN A 25 17.45 -32.71 38.79
N TYR A 26 18.00 -31.93 37.85
CA TYR A 26 19.08 -32.38 36.98
C TYR A 26 20.37 -31.73 37.45
N THR A 27 21.29 -32.55 37.95
CA THR A 27 22.67 -32.19 38.26
C THR A 27 23.52 -32.42 37.02
N SER A 28 24.12 -31.36 36.48
CA SER A 28 25.25 -31.49 35.57
C SER A 28 26.36 -30.53 35.98
N ASN A 29 27.39 -31.12 36.58
CA ASN A 29 28.69 -30.50 36.80
C ASN A 29 29.32 -30.17 35.45
N ALA A 30 29.64 -28.90 35.20
CA ALA A 30 30.57 -28.51 34.14
C ALA A 30 31.73 -27.72 34.75
N VAL A 31 32.89 -28.34 34.66
CA VAL A 31 34.19 -27.92 35.16
C VAL A 31 34.74 -26.77 34.31
N TYR A 32 35.33 -25.78 35.00
CA TYR A 32 36.13 -24.70 34.45
C TYR A 32 37.26 -25.22 33.55
N GLY A 33 37.34 -24.74 32.32
CA GLY A 33 38.45 -24.99 31.40
C GLY A 33 38.66 -23.80 30.47
N SER A 34 39.30 -22.74 30.97
CA SER A 34 39.78 -21.63 30.15
C SER A 34 40.99 -22.09 29.31
N LYS A 35 40.84 -22.19 28.00
CA LYS A 35 41.95 -22.22 27.05
C LYS A 35 41.95 -20.93 26.23
N THR A 36 42.92 -20.09 26.52
CA THR A 36 43.39 -18.99 25.67
C THR A 36 44.02 -19.57 24.41
N TYR A 37 43.54 -19.15 23.24
CA TYR A 37 44.22 -19.37 21.96
C TYR A 37 44.86 -18.05 21.54
N GLU A 38 46.19 -18.05 21.44
CA GLU A 38 46.98 -17.00 20.82
C GLU A 38 46.75 -17.01 19.30
N VAL A 39 46.38 -15.85 18.75
CA VAL A 39 46.32 -15.59 17.30
C VAL A 39 47.68 -15.00 16.88
N PRO A 40 48.44 -15.63 15.97
CA PRO A 40 49.65 -15.01 15.46
C PRO A 40 49.31 -13.91 14.45
N ALA A 41 49.94 -12.75 14.64
CA ALA A 41 49.88 -11.59 13.77
C ALA A 41 50.49 -11.90 12.39
N ALA A 42 49.75 -11.59 11.33
CA ALA A 42 50.27 -11.54 9.96
C ALA A 42 50.56 -10.08 9.56
N GLN A 43 51.81 -9.80 9.21
CA GLN A 43 52.25 -8.54 8.60
C GLN A 43 51.85 -8.46 7.12
N PRO A 44 51.63 -7.26 6.56
CA PRO A 44 51.25 -7.08 5.16
C PRO A 44 52.47 -7.10 4.23
N GLN A 45 52.40 -7.88 3.14
CA GLN A 45 53.31 -7.74 2.01
C GLN A 45 52.67 -6.89 0.91
N LEU A 46 53.35 -5.78 0.62
CA LEU A 46 53.19 -4.94 -0.57
C LEU A 46 53.55 -5.75 -1.84
N LEU A 47 52.67 -5.74 -2.84
CA LEU A 47 53.02 -6.09 -4.21
C LEU A 47 52.25 -5.18 -5.17
N SER A 48 52.99 -4.22 -5.73
CA SER A 48 52.61 -3.30 -6.78
C SER A 48 52.98 -3.89 -8.15
N GLN A 49 51.99 -4.22 -8.97
CA GLN A 49 52.09 -4.36 -10.43
C GLN A 49 50.66 -4.06 -10.95
N GLY A 50 50.36 -3.08 -11.80
CA GLY A 50 51.07 -2.68 -13.01
C GLY A 50 50.39 -3.31 -14.23
N VAL A 51 49.12 -2.99 -14.50
CA VAL A 51 48.38 -3.50 -15.68
C VAL A 51 48.25 -2.40 -16.71
N GLN A 52 49.01 -2.54 -17.80
CA GLN A 52 48.85 -1.80 -19.05
C GLN A 52 47.69 -2.42 -19.84
N SER A 53 46.74 -1.59 -20.29
CA SER A 53 45.68 -1.95 -21.21
C SER A 53 46.21 -1.98 -22.64
N ALA A 54 46.07 -3.12 -23.31
CA ALA A 54 46.31 -3.26 -24.74
C ALA A 54 45.00 -3.04 -25.50
N PHE A 55 44.96 -1.97 -26.29
CA PHE A 55 43.93 -1.74 -27.31
C PHE A 55 44.14 -2.71 -28.48
N VAL A 56 43.12 -3.50 -28.80
CA VAL A 56 43.00 -4.23 -30.08
C VAL A 56 42.20 -3.35 -31.03
N GLN A 57 42.84 -2.93 -32.12
CA GLN A 57 42.22 -2.26 -33.26
C GLN A 57 41.74 -3.31 -34.25
N ASP A 58 40.45 -3.26 -34.61
CA ASP A 58 39.90 -3.98 -35.76
C ASP A 58 39.67 -2.95 -36.90
N PRO A 59 40.25 -3.13 -38.10
CA PRO A 59 40.04 -2.24 -39.23
C PRO A 59 39.08 -2.90 -40.22
N ASN A 60 37.87 -2.38 -40.40
CA ASN A 60 37.10 -2.42 -41.64
C ASN A 60 35.68 -1.89 -41.41
N TYR A 61 35.43 -0.62 -41.75
CA TYR A 61 34.18 -0.24 -42.41
C TYR A 61 34.32 1.19 -42.98
N SER A 62 34.49 1.26 -44.30
CA SER A 62 34.49 2.50 -45.07
C SER A 62 33.10 2.79 -45.65
N ASP A 63 32.86 4.08 -45.88
CA ASP A 63 31.84 4.67 -46.73
C ASP A 63 30.41 4.79 -46.20
N TYR A 64 30.15 5.91 -45.52
CA TYR A 64 28.91 6.67 -45.72
C TYR A 64 29.17 8.18 -45.50
N LYS A 65 29.04 8.98 -46.57
CA LYS A 65 28.97 10.44 -46.52
C LYS A 65 27.55 10.88 -46.15
N PRO A 66 27.40 11.97 -45.39
CA PRO A 66 26.39 12.96 -45.77
C PRO A 66 26.93 14.40 -45.76
N ASN A 67 26.61 15.12 -46.83
CA ASN A 67 26.55 16.58 -46.86
C ASN A 67 25.21 17.01 -46.26
N ALA A 68 25.22 17.90 -45.27
CA ALA A 68 24.22 18.96 -45.15
C ALA A 68 24.68 20.01 -44.12
N HIS A 69 24.75 21.25 -44.58
CA HIS A 69 24.93 22.47 -43.79
C HIS A 69 23.86 22.64 -42.72
N VAL A 70 24.30 22.95 -41.49
CA VAL A 70 23.51 23.70 -40.50
C VAL A 70 24.44 24.76 -39.89
N PRO A 71 24.04 26.04 -39.82
CA PRO A 71 24.90 27.13 -39.35
C PRO A 71 24.92 27.24 -37.81
N GLU A 72 26.10 27.58 -37.30
CA GLU A 72 26.36 27.95 -35.90
C GLU A 72 25.56 29.19 -35.46
N PRO A 73 25.04 29.24 -34.22
CA PRO A 73 24.66 30.49 -33.58
C PRO A 73 25.87 31.12 -32.89
N SER A 74 26.28 32.28 -33.39
CA SER A 74 27.26 33.17 -32.78
C SER A 74 26.80 33.64 -31.40
N PHE A 75 27.61 33.39 -30.37
CA PHE A 75 27.51 34.03 -29.06
C PHE A 75 27.81 35.52 -29.17
N ASN A 76 26.85 36.37 -28.81
CA ASN A 76 27.04 37.81 -28.68
C ASN A 76 27.12 38.18 -27.20
N VAL A 77 28.29 38.61 -26.77
CA VAL A 77 28.57 39.20 -25.47
C VAL A 77 28.13 40.66 -25.52
N ASN A 78 27.23 41.09 -24.62
CA ASN A 78 27.18 42.41 -23.95
C ASN A 78 25.77 42.69 -23.38
N GLY A 79 25.71 43.11 -22.12
CA GLY A 79 24.55 43.86 -21.60
C GLY A 79 24.09 43.51 -20.19
N VAL A 80 24.87 43.89 -19.17
CA VAL A 80 24.39 44.01 -17.78
C VAL A 80 23.94 45.47 -17.55
N PRO A 81 22.75 45.71 -16.98
CA PRO A 81 22.49 46.95 -16.25
C PRO A 81 22.40 46.66 -14.75
N SER A 82 23.40 47.16 -14.03
CA SER A 82 23.41 47.34 -12.59
C SER A 82 22.47 48.49 -12.19
N PHE A 83 21.54 48.26 -11.27
CA PHE A 83 20.87 49.32 -10.52
C PHE A 83 21.35 49.28 -9.07
N SER A 84 22.06 50.35 -8.69
CA SER A 84 22.43 50.69 -7.32
C SER A 84 21.51 51.81 -6.86
N ILE A 85 20.89 51.67 -5.69
CA ILE A 85 20.27 52.78 -4.97
C ILE A 85 20.99 52.88 -3.63
N GLU A 86 21.72 53.98 -3.48
CA GLU A 86 22.25 54.51 -2.24
C GLU A 86 21.12 55.09 -1.40
N HIS A 87 21.07 54.78 -0.11
CA HIS A 87 20.69 55.77 0.89
C HIS A 87 21.47 55.53 2.19
N SER A 88 22.29 56.52 2.49
CA SER A 88 23.11 56.74 3.67
C SER A 88 22.36 57.63 4.66
N VAL A 89 22.30 57.23 5.93
CA VAL A 89 22.12 58.11 7.12
C VAL A 89 22.77 57.35 8.30
N GLU A 90 24.01 57.69 8.65
CA GLU A 90 24.41 58.62 9.73
C GLU A 90 24.46 57.93 11.11
N VAL A 91 25.68 57.85 11.63
CA VAL A 91 26.06 57.34 12.95
C VAL A 91 26.01 58.52 13.92
N ASP A 92 25.38 58.35 15.09
CA ASP A 92 25.77 59.13 16.25
C ASP A 92 25.61 58.35 17.56
N ASP A 93 26.54 58.64 18.47
CA ASP A 93 26.88 57.91 19.68
C ASP A 93 25.91 58.15 20.85
N GLY A 94 25.75 57.12 21.69
CA GLY A 94 25.93 57.34 23.13
C GLY A 94 24.78 57.01 24.10
N LYS A 95 25.19 56.23 25.12
CA LYS A 95 24.75 56.22 26.54
C LYS A 95 23.47 55.47 26.95
N ALA A 96 23.74 54.31 27.55
CA ALA A 96 23.49 53.94 28.96
C ALA A 96 22.07 54.02 29.59
N SER A 97 21.81 52.97 30.38
CA SER A 97 20.85 52.85 31.51
C SER A 97 19.36 52.69 31.17
N ASN A 98 18.80 51.49 31.33
CA ASN A 98 18.23 51.06 32.61
C ASN A 98 17.66 49.64 32.55
N SER A 99 17.93 48.92 33.63
CA SER A 99 17.33 47.65 34.02
C SER A 99 15.85 47.84 34.31
N LEU A 100 14.96 47.11 33.64
CA LEU A 100 13.61 46.83 34.10
C LEU A 100 13.28 45.37 33.83
N GLN A 101 13.10 44.62 34.92
CA GLN A 101 12.50 43.29 34.94
C GLN A 101 11.03 43.38 34.52
N PRO A 102 10.44 42.35 33.89
CA PRO A 102 9.00 42.18 33.89
C PRO A 102 8.57 41.46 35.18
N GLU A 103 7.70 42.13 35.94
CA GLU A 103 6.92 41.53 37.03
C GLU A 103 6.03 40.40 36.51
N PHE A 104 6.11 39.24 37.17
CA PHE A 104 5.15 38.16 37.03
C PHE A 104 3.79 38.58 37.61
N LYS A 105 2.72 38.49 36.81
CA LYS A 105 1.34 38.52 37.31
C LYS A 105 0.89 37.10 37.74
N SER A 106 0.14 37.09 38.85
CA SER A 106 -0.40 35.93 39.58
C SER A 106 -1.34 35.05 38.73
N PRO A 107 -1.40 33.72 38.99
CA PRO A 107 -2.27 32.79 38.29
C PRO A 107 -3.66 32.71 38.93
N ASP A 108 -4.54 33.70 38.68
CA ASP A 108 -5.96 33.62 39.08
C ASP A 108 -6.96 34.02 37.96
N ASP A 109 -6.51 34.39 36.76
CA ASP A 109 -7.39 34.91 35.68
C ASP A 109 -7.79 33.88 34.59
N ILE A 110 -7.62 32.57 34.80
CA ILE A 110 -7.90 31.53 33.78
C ILE A 110 -9.29 30.87 33.98
N SER A 111 -10.25 31.52 34.64
CA SER A 111 -11.61 30.99 34.80
C SER A 111 -12.70 31.72 34.00
N SER A 112 -12.39 32.85 33.36
CA SER A 112 -13.39 33.69 32.66
C SER A 112 -13.45 33.46 31.14
N LEU A 113 -12.45 32.80 30.55
CA LEU A 113 -12.42 32.55 29.09
C LEU A 113 -13.41 31.45 28.65
N ASP A 114 -13.71 30.46 29.51
CA ASP A 114 -14.58 29.31 29.18
C ASP A 114 -16.08 29.67 29.14
N GLU A 115 -16.52 30.59 29.99
CA GLU A 115 -17.92 31.05 30.04
C GLU A 115 -18.32 31.87 28.81
N THR A 116 -17.39 32.65 28.27
CA THR A 116 -17.64 33.52 27.10
C THR A 116 -17.75 32.67 25.82
N GLN A 117 -16.91 31.63 25.71
CA GLN A 117 -16.96 30.65 24.63
C GLN A 117 -18.25 29.80 24.67
N LYS A 118 -18.69 29.38 25.87
CA LYS A 118 -19.96 28.66 26.05
C LYS A 118 -21.17 29.51 25.65
N ARG A 119 -21.19 30.79 25.99
CA ARG A 119 -22.29 31.69 25.58
C ARG A 119 -22.34 31.92 24.07
N GLN A 120 -21.19 31.99 23.40
CA GLN A 120 -21.15 32.10 21.94
C GLN A 120 -21.65 30.82 21.27
N ASN A 121 -21.28 29.64 21.78
CA ASN A 121 -21.76 28.37 21.21
C ASN A 121 -23.28 28.17 21.42
N LEU A 122 -23.83 28.58 22.56
CA LEU A 122 -25.27 28.47 22.83
C LEU A 122 -26.11 29.39 21.93
N GLU A 123 -25.60 30.58 21.58
CA GLU A 123 -26.30 31.50 20.67
C GLU A 123 -26.25 31.01 19.21
N VAL A 124 -25.18 30.33 18.79
CA VAL A 124 -25.10 29.70 17.47
C VAL A 124 -26.08 28.53 17.35
N GLU A 125 -26.21 27.68 18.37
CA GLU A 125 -27.22 26.61 18.36
C GLU A 125 -28.65 27.17 18.34
N ARG A 126 -28.91 28.29 19.04
CA ARG A 126 -30.21 28.96 19.01
C ARG A 126 -30.56 29.48 17.62
N GLN A 127 -29.59 30.08 16.92
CA GLN A 127 -29.78 30.60 15.56
C GLN A 127 -29.99 29.48 14.52
N ILE A 128 -29.35 28.32 14.71
CA ILE A 128 -29.56 27.14 13.84
C ILE A 128 -30.98 26.58 14.03
N ASN A 129 -31.46 26.49 15.27
CA ASN A 129 -32.80 25.98 15.54
C ASN A 129 -33.91 26.94 15.05
N ASP A 130 -33.71 28.26 15.21
CA ASP A 130 -34.65 29.26 14.68
C ASP A 130 -34.70 29.24 13.13
N ALA A 131 -33.61 28.86 12.45
CA ALA A 131 -33.56 28.74 10.99
C ALA A 131 -34.23 27.45 10.46
N VAL A 132 -34.20 26.36 11.25
CA VAL A 132 -34.85 25.08 10.89
C VAL A 132 -36.37 25.19 11.02
N GLU A 133 -36.88 25.98 11.97
CA GLU A 133 -38.32 26.17 12.18
C GLU A 133 -38.97 27.04 11.08
N LEU A 134 -38.19 27.90 10.41
CA LEU A 134 -38.65 28.73 9.29
C LEU A 134 -38.79 27.96 7.96
N HIS A 135 -38.15 26.79 7.82
CA HIS A 135 -38.22 26.00 6.59
C HIS A 135 -39.35 24.95 6.56
N VAL A 136 -40.13 24.80 7.64
CA VAL A 136 -41.23 23.83 7.72
C VAL A 136 -42.60 24.43 7.37
N PHE A 137 -42.70 25.74 7.10
CA PHE A 137 -43.98 26.42 6.85
C PHE A 137 -44.26 26.89 5.42
N GLU A 138 -43.44 26.52 4.43
CA GLU A 138 -43.60 26.95 3.04
C GLU A 138 -43.90 25.83 2.03
N GLU A 139 -44.63 24.78 2.44
CA GLU A 139 -45.38 23.97 1.49
C GLU A 139 -46.72 23.59 2.11
N ASN A 140 -47.78 24.32 1.74
CA ASN A 140 -49.15 23.81 1.55
C ASN A 140 -50.11 24.99 1.33
N GLY A 141 -50.35 25.33 0.07
CA GLY A 141 -51.40 26.26 -0.31
C GLY A 141 -52.12 25.80 -1.56
N LEU A 142 -53.24 25.08 -1.42
CA LEU A 142 -54.29 24.98 -2.44
C LEU A 142 -55.70 24.83 -1.84
N ASN A 143 -56.64 25.42 -2.58
CA ASN A 143 -58.02 25.84 -2.29
C ASN A 143 -59.05 24.74 -1.94
N PRO A 144 -60.20 25.09 -1.31
CA PRO A 144 -61.28 24.17 -0.97
C PRO A 144 -62.39 24.13 -2.04
N SER A 145 -62.97 22.95 -2.28
CA SER A 145 -64.28 22.82 -2.92
C SER A 145 -65.18 21.83 -2.19
N ASN A 146 -66.42 22.23 -2.00
CA ASN A 146 -67.49 21.58 -1.25
C ASN A 146 -68.02 20.29 -1.91
N HIS A 147 -68.23 19.21 -1.13
CA HIS A 147 -69.46 18.37 -1.15
C HIS A 147 -69.47 17.32 0.00
N PRO A 148 -70.65 16.74 0.36
CA PRO A 148 -70.99 16.31 1.72
C PRO A 148 -70.84 14.78 1.94
N PRO A 149 -71.10 14.26 3.15
CA PRO A 149 -70.49 13.01 3.62
C PRO A 149 -71.28 11.77 3.17
N SER A 150 -70.55 10.71 2.88
CA SER A 150 -71.09 9.34 2.81
C SER A 150 -70.14 8.36 3.51
N ASP A 151 -70.76 7.34 4.08
CA ASP A 151 -70.37 6.36 5.09
C ASP A 151 -69.00 5.65 4.95
N PRO A 152 -68.50 4.99 6.03
CA PRO A 152 -67.14 4.48 6.09
C PRO A 152 -67.02 3.08 5.47
N PRO A 153 -65.86 2.71 4.88
CA PRO A 153 -65.52 1.32 4.69
C PRO A 153 -64.37 0.84 5.59
N GLU A 154 -64.46 -0.46 5.84
CA GLU A 154 -63.66 -1.38 6.64
C GLU A 154 -62.13 -1.37 6.41
N PRO A 155 -61.36 -1.95 7.36
CA PRO A 155 -59.92 -2.08 7.26
C PRO A 155 -59.49 -3.33 6.48
N ASN A 156 -58.24 -3.28 5.99
CA ASN A 156 -57.41 -4.33 5.39
C ASN A 156 -57.39 -4.37 3.86
N GLN A 157 -56.40 -3.69 3.26
CA GLN A 157 -55.43 -4.32 2.37
C GLN A 157 -54.08 -3.61 2.51
N LEU A 158 -53.05 -4.36 2.95
CA LEU A 158 -51.65 -3.97 2.86
C LEU A 158 -51.27 -4.01 1.37
N GLN A 159 -51.11 -2.85 0.74
CA GLN A 159 -50.45 -2.77 -0.57
C GLN A 159 -48.95 -2.86 -0.34
N SER A 160 -48.34 -3.92 -0.87
CA SER A 160 -46.91 -4.00 -1.10
C SER A 160 -46.50 -2.85 -2.04
N LYS A 161 -45.62 -1.98 -1.54
CA LYS A 161 -44.93 -0.97 -2.35
C LYS A 161 -44.00 -1.73 -3.31
N ASP A 162 -44.41 -1.90 -4.56
CA ASP A 162 -43.50 -2.28 -5.65
C ASP A 162 -42.49 -1.15 -5.84
N LEU A 163 -41.27 -1.35 -5.34
CA LEU A 163 -40.09 -0.60 -5.75
C LEU A 163 -39.75 -1.08 -7.17
N SER A 164 -40.24 -0.35 -8.16
CA SER A 164 -39.93 -0.56 -9.58
C SER A 164 -38.41 -0.49 -9.78
N ARG A 165 -37.82 -1.63 -10.19
CA ARG A 165 -36.43 -1.78 -10.62
C ARG A 165 -36.07 -0.68 -11.66
N PRO A 166 -34.89 -0.02 -11.56
CA PRO A 166 -34.52 1.04 -12.49
C PRO A 166 -34.49 0.54 -13.95
N GLU A 167 -34.98 1.38 -14.88
CA GLU A 167 -34.98 1.10 -16.31
C GLU A 167 -33.54 0.93 -16.83
N ASN A 168 -33.34 -0.07 -17.70
CA ASN A 168 -32.05 -0.43 -18.29
C ASN A 168 -31.50 0.75 -19.14
N PRO A 169 -30.35 1.38 -18.78
CA PRO A 169 -29.84 2.55 -19.51
C PRO A 169 -29.17 2.19 -20.85
N PHE A 170 -29.10 0.91 -21.22
CA PHE A 170 -28.39 0.43 -22.40
C PHE A 170 -29.34 0.24 -23.60
N PRO A 171 -29.04 0.83 -24.78
CA PRO A 171 -29.89 0.69 -25.96
C PRO A 171 -29.80 -0.71 -26.56
N GLU A 172 -30.92 -1.43 -26.64
CA GLU A 172 -30.99 -2.74 -27.32
C GLU A 172 -30.98 -2.56 -28.86
N HIS A 173 -29.99 -3.19 -29.53
CA HIS A 173 -29.87 -3.42 -30.97
C HIS A 173 -30.08 -2.21 -31.93
N ARG A 174 -28.99 -1.48 -32.25
CA ARG A 174 -28.97 -0.51 -33.37
C ARG A 174 -28.31 -1.08 -34.64
N ASN A 175 -28.67 -0.57 -35.81
CA ASN A 175 -28.03 -0.93 -37.08
C ASN A 175 -26.61 -0.33 -37.18
N LEU A 176 -25.65 -1.08 -37.74
CA LEU A 176 -24.24 -0.67 -37.98
C LEU A 176 -24.07 0.74 -38.56
N ALA A 177 -24.95 1.18 -39.47
CA ALA A 177 -24.87 2.51 -40.06
C ALA A 177 -25.14 3.65 -39.05
N GLU A 178 -25.95 3.37 -38.02
CA GLU A 178 -26.26 4.32 -36.96
C GLU A 178 -25.09 4.46 -35.97
N TRP A 179 -24.47 3.34 -35.60
CA TRP A 179 -23.25 3.30 -34.77
C TRP A 179 -22.13 4.12 -35.39
N ALA A 180 -21.84 3.89 -36.68
CA ALA A 180 -20.83 4.63 -37.42
C ALA A 180 -21.05 6.15 -37.34
N ARG A 181 -22.31 6.60 -37.43
CA ARG A 181 -22.68 8.02 -37.37
C ARG A 181 -22.51 8.61 -35.97
N ILE A 182 -22.74 7.82 -34.92
CA ILE A 182 -22.64 8.29 -33.53
C ILE A 182 -21.18 8.37 -33.10
N CYS A 183 -20.40 7.31 -33.36
CA CYS A 183 -18.99 7.23 -32.96
C CYS A 183 -18.03 8.05 -33.83
N SER A 184 -18.51 8.62 -34.95
CA SER A 184 -17.72 9.53 -35.80
C SER A 184 -17.96 11.02 -35.52
N ARG A 185 -18.68 11.37 -34.44
CA ARG A 185 -18.90 12.79 -34.09
C ARG A 185 -17.58 13.41 -33.63
N LYS A 186 -17.43 14.72 -33.89
CA LYS A 186 -16.21 15.49 -33.61
C LYS A 186 -16.21 16.20 -32.26
N GLU A 187 -17.35 16.27 -31.59
CA GLU A 187 -17.49 17.01 -30.33
C GLU A 187 -17.81 16.02 -29.21
N PRO A 188 -17.01 16.00 -28.13
CA PRO A 188 -17.19 15.07 -27.03
C PRO A 188 -18.51 15.39 -26.30
N ALA A 189 -19.45 14.46 -26.30
CA ALA A 189 -20.78 14.61 -25.69
C ALA A 189 -20.85 14.07 -24.24
N GLY A 190 -19.71 13.87 -23.59
CA GLY A 190 -19.61 13.27 -22.25
C GLY A 190 -19.57 11.73 -22.31
N PHE A 191 -19.61 11.07 -21.15
CA PHE A 191 -19.45 9.61 -21.07
C PHE A 191 -20.58 8.82 -21.77
N MET A 192 -21.75 9.43 -22.00
CA MET A 192 -22.83 8.80 -22.76
C MET A 192 -22.42 8.50 -24.20
N GLU A 193 -21.48 9.26 -24.79
CA GLU A 193 -20.89 8.95 -26.09
C GLU A 193 -20.11 7.62 -26.06
N ILE A 194 -19.40 7.35 -24.96
CA ILE A 194 -18.66 6.10 -24.78
C ILE A 194 -19.65 4.93 -24.75
N LEU A 195 -20.75 5.07 -24.00
CA LEU A 195 -21.81 4.06 -23.95
C LEU A 195 -22.53 3.88 -25.29
N ASP A 196 -22.82 4.97 -25.98
CA ASP A 196 -23.38 4.97 -27.34
C ASP A 196 -22.43 4.39 -28.39
N CYS A 197 -21.20 4.04 -28.03
CA CYS A 197 -20.20 3.35 -28.85
C CYS A 197 -19.77 1.99 -28.31
N THR A 198 -20.46 1.50 -27.27
CA THR A 198 -20.20 0.23 -26.62
C THR A 198 -21.39 -0.71 -26.84
N GLU A 199 -21.13 -1.88 -27.43
CA GLU A 199 -22.04 -3.03 -27.37
C GLU A 199 -22.02 -3.60 -25.95
N VAL A 200 -23.18 -3.78 -25.33
CA VAL A 200 -23.28 -4.18 -23.92
C VAL A 200 -24.16 -5.41 -23.76
N ASP A 201 -23.60 -6.43 -23.11
CA ASP A 201 -24.24 -7.69 -22.79
C ASP A 201 -24.25 -7.93 -21.27
N SER A 202 -25.07 -8.88 -20.81
CA SER A 202 -25.02 -9.31 -19.41
C SER A 202 -23.67 -9.94 -19.07
N PHE A 203 -23.10 -9.58 -17.93
CA PHE A 203 -21.96 -10.27 -17.35
C PHE A 203 -22.45 -11.35 -16.38
N ASN A 204 -21.62 -12.36 -16.15
CA ASN A 204 -21.99 -13.51 -15.32
C ASN A 204 -22.44 -13.10 -13.91
N GLU A 205 -23.75 -13.22 -13.64
CA GLU A 205 -24.37 -12.94 -12.34
C GLU A 205 -24.44 -14.18 -11.42
N ASP A 206 -24.00 -15.36 -11.89
CA ASP A 206 -24.10 -16.61 -11.13
C ASP A 206 -22.72 -17.24 -10.88
N GLN A 207 -22.42 -17.51 -9.60
CA GLN A 207 -21.22 -18.23 -9.17
C GLN A 207 -21.08 -19.58 -9.88
N ASN A 208 -22.18 -20.26 -10.21
CA ASN A 208 -22.18 -21.57 -10.88
C ASN A 208 -21.67 -21.52 -12.32
N LEU A 209 -21.70 -20.33 -12.94
CA LEU A 209 -21.20 -20.12 -14.30
C LEU A 209 -19.72 -19.69 -14.32
N ALA A 210 -19.12 -19.41 -13.16
CA ALA A 210 -17.70 -19.12 -13.05
C ALA A 210 -16.86 -20.39 -13.30
N ASP A 211 -15.86 -20.32 -14.19
CA ASP A 211 -14.95 -21.47 -14.40
C ASP A 211 -13.77 -21.37 -13.42
N PRO A 212 -13.67 -22.25 -12.41
CA PRO A 212 -12.65 -22.16 -11.37
C PRO A 212 -11.21 -22.30 -11.89
N ARG A 213 -11.02 -22.74 -13.15
CA ARG A 213 -9.71 -22.92 -13.78
C ARG A 213 -9.12 -21.67 -14.39
N TYR A 214 -9.91 -20.59 -14.56
CA TYR A 214 -9.49 -19.40 -15.30
C TYR A 214 -9.48 -18.17 -14.40
N SER A 215 -8.34 -17.91 -13.75
CA SER A 215 -8.14 -16.72 -12.92
C SER A 215 -7.74 -15.47 -13.72
N SER A 216 -7.59 -15.59 -15.03
CA SER A 216 -7.38 -14.50 -15.97
C SER A 216 -8.63 -14.30 -16.83
N CYS A 217 -9.13 -13.07 -16.88
CA CYS A 217 -10.36 -12.68 -17.55
C CYS A 217 -10.09 -11.46 -18.44
N ASN A 218 -10.34 -11.63 -19.73
CA ASN A 218 -10.30 -10.59 -20.76
C ASN A 218 -11.70 -10.32 -21.36
N PHE A 219 -12.74 -10.79 -20.67
CA PHE A 219 -14.17 -10.55 -20.90
C PHE A 219 -14.73 -10.66 -22.32
N ASP A 220 -14.03 -11.24 -23.28
CA ASP A 220 -14.57 -11.59 -24.60
C ASP A 220 -15.82 -12.47 -24.50
N GLU A 221 -16.67 -12.48 -25.54
CA GLU A 221 -17.90 -13.27 -25.60
C GLU A 221 -17.74 -14.73 -25.14
N ASN A 222 -16.63 -15.36 -25.55
CA ASN A 222 -16.31 -16.77 -25.28
C ASN A 222 -15.24 -16.96 -24.20
N SER A 223 -14.77 -15.88 -23.57
CA SER A 223 -13.82 -15.97 -22.47
C SER A 223 -14.47 -16.65 -21.28
N ARG A 224 -13.70 -17.50 -20.60
CA ARG A 224 -14.10 -18.06 -19.31
C ARG A 224 -13.45 -17.24 -18.22
N CYS A 225 -14.22 -16.94 -17.19
CA CYS A 225 -13.75 -16.13 -16.08
C CYS A 225 -14.19 -16.77 -14.77
N ARG A 226 -13.28 -16.75 -13.78
CA ARG A 226 -13.57 -17.19 -12.41
C ARG A 226 -14.29 -16.11 -11.59
N PHE A 227 -14.21 -14.85 -12.01
CA PHE A 227 -14.96 -13.77 -11.39
C PHE A 227 -16.40 -13.73 -11.87
N TYR A 228 -17.30 -13.30 -11.00
CA TYR A 228 -18.73 -13.12 -11.26
C TYR A 228 -19.22 -11.87 -10.52
N GLY A 229 -20.29 -11.26 -11.03
CA GLY A 229 -20.92 -10.08 -10.42
C GLY A 229 -21.80 -10.46 -9.24
N ASN A 230 -21.86 -9.60 -8.22
CA ASN A 230 -22.89 -9.66 -7.19
C ASN A 230 -24.15 -8.94 -7.68
N ASN A 231 -25.24 -9.67 -7.87
CA ASN A 231 -26.51 -9.14 -8.37
C ASN A 231 -27.42 -8.55 -7.28
N GLU A 232 -27.02 -8.65 -6.01
CA GLU A 232 -27.70 -8.00 -4.89
C GLU A 232 -27.38 -6.50 -4.79
N GLU A 233 -26.34 -6.06 -5.50
CA GLU A 233 -25.88 -4.68 -5.52
C GLU A 233 -26.71 -3.80 -6.47
N GLU A 234 -26.78 -2.50 -6.17
CA GLU A 234 -27.54 -1.55 -6.98
C GLU A 234 -26.86 -1.29 -8.34
N LEU A 235 -25.52 -1.23 -8.37
CA LEU A 235 -24.76 -1.09 -9.61
C LEU A 235 -24.31 -2.47 -10.11
N VAL A 236 -24.59 -2.74 -11.38
CA VAL A 236 -24.32 -4.03 -12.00
C VAL A 236 -23.25 -3.90 -13.07
N PHE A 237 -22.23 -4.76 -13.00
CA PHE A 237 -21.25 -4.90 -14.07
C PHE A 237 -21.86 -5.57 -15.28
N ARG A 238 -21.53 -5.07 -16.46
CA ARG A 238 -21.93 -5.64 -17.75
C ARG A 238 -20.72 -5.90 -18.61
N ARG A 239 -20.83 -6.83 -19.55
CA ARG A 239 -19.80 -7.02 -20.57
C ARG A 239 -19.96 -5.94 -21.61
N GLY A 240 -18.88 -5.26 -21.96
CA GLY A 240 -18.81 -4.25 -22.99
C GLY A 240 -17.83 -4.65 -24.08
N ALA A 241 -18.07 -4.21 -25.30
CA ALA A 241 -17.09 -4.21 -26.37
C ALA A 241 -17.29 -2.94 -27.20
N PHE A 242 -16.22 -2.23 -27.56
CA PHE A 242 -16.38 -1.12 -28.49
C PHE A 242 -16.78 -1.66 -29.86
N VAL A 243 -17.74 -1.00 -30.51
CA VAL A 243 -18.22 -1.42 -31.83
C VAL A 243 -17.10 -1.20 -32.84
N HIS A 244 -16.28 -2.24 -33.04
CA HIS A 244 -15.21 -2.21 -34.03
C HIS A 244 -15.81 -2.12 -35.42
N HIS A 245 -15.46 -1.06 -36.15
CA HIS A 245 -15.60 -1.08 -37.59
C HIS A 245 -14.71 -2.22 -38.14
N LYS A 246 -15.33 -3.32 -38.58
CA LYS A 246 -14.69 -4.50 -39.21
C LYS A 246 -13.74 -4.18 -40.38
N ASN A 247 -13.65 -2.92 -40.81
CA ASN A 247 -12.79 -2.45 -41.90
C ASN A 247 -11.56 -1.65 -41.45
N GLY A 248 -11.23 -1.63 -40.15
CA GLY A 248 -9.92 -1.14 -39.68
C GLY A 248 -9.66 0.36 -39.86
N SER A 249 -10.70 1.19 -40.00
CA SER A 249 -10.54 2.64 -40.14
C SER A 249 -11.14 3.44 -38.98
N VAL A 250 -10.22 4.06 -38.24
CA VAL A 250 -10.30 5.34 -37.52
C VAL A 250 -11.33 5.44 -36.40
N PHE A 251 -10.93 4.97 -35.21
CA PHE A 251 -11.43 5.45 -33.93
C PHE A 251 -10.96 6.88 -33.60
N GLY A 252 -10.17 7.55 -34.44
CA GLY A 252 -9.50 8.82 -34.11
C GLY A 252 -10.33 9.80 -33.26
N PRO A 253 -11.51 10.26 -33.71
CA PRO A 253 -12.34 11.16 -32.90
C PRO A 253 -12.86 10.53 -31.59
N PHE A 254 -13.28 9.27 -31.63
CA PHE A 254 -13.74 8.55 -30.44
C PHE A 254 -12.62 8.33 -29.42
N GLU A 255 -11.44 7.93 -29.89
CA GLU A 255 -10.24 7.69 -29.10
C GLU A 255 -9.73 8.99 -28.47
N GLU A 256 -9.77 10.10 -29.22
CA GLU A 256 -9.53 11.44 -28.69
C GLU A 256 -10.54 11.80 -27.60
N SER A 257 -11.84 11.62 -27.85
CA SER A 257 -12.90 11.86 -26.85
C SER A 257 -12.71 10.99 -25.61
N PHE A 258 -12.44 9.70 -25.78
CA PHE A 258 -12.19 8.76 -24.70
C PHE A 258 -10.97 9.18 -23.88
N SER A 259 -9.83 9.43 -24.54
CA SER A 259 -8.60 9.94 -23.94
C SER A 259 -8.84 11.18 -23.09
N VAL A 260 -9.60 12.16 -23.60
CA VAL A 260 -9.95 13.38 -22.86
C VAL A 260 -10.85 13.09 -21.66
N LEU A 261 -11.90 12.29 -21.85
CA LEU A 261 -12.88 12.00 -20.80
C LEU A 261 -12.30 11.15 -19.67
N THR A 262 -11.49 10.14 -19.99
CA THR A 262 -10.84 9.28 -19.01
C THR A 262 -9.49 9.82 -18.56
N LYS A 263 -9.02 10.94 -19.13
CA LYS A 263 -7.67 11.49 -18.91
C LYS A 263 -6.58 10.43 -19.13
N ARG A 264 -6.69 9.67 -20.21
CA ARG A 264 -5.71 8.65 -20.60
C ARG A 264 -4.94 9.07 -21.84
N PRO A 265 -3.72 8.57 -22.07
CA PRO A 265 -3.03 8.74 -23.35
C PRO A 265 -3.86 8.21 -24.53
N LEU A 266 -3.66 8.80 -25.71
CA LEU A 266 -4.17 8.21 -26.96
C LEU A 266 -3.62 6.78 -27.12
N GLY A 267 -4.43 5.85 -27.58
CA GLY A 267 -4.09 4.42 -27.69
C GLY A 267 -4.38 3.60 -26.44
N ALA A 268 -4.61 4.22 -25.28
CA ALA A 268 -4.88 3.51 -24.03
C ALA A 268 -6.37 3.16 -23.88
N LEU A 269 -6.92 2.48 -24.88
CA LEU A 269 -8.28 1.94 -24.88
C LEU A 269 -8.24 0.46 -24.47
N PRO A 270 -9.30 -0.07 -23.83
CA PRO A 270 -9.58 -1.51 -23.84
C PRO A 270 -9.53 -2.05 -25.28
N GLN A 271 -8.80 -3.15 -25.51
CA GLN A 271 -8.57 -3.68 -26.86
C GLN A 271 -9.58 -4.76 -27.25
N ASP A 272 -10.09 -5.49 -26.27
CA ASP A 272 -10.99 -6.63 -26.41
C ASP A 272 -12.26 -6.43 -25.55
N GLY A 273 -12.96 -7.51 -25.21
CA GLY A 273 -14.11 -7.41 -24.31
C GLY A 273 -13.70 -6.87 -22.94
N PHE A 274 -14.53 -6.04 -22.32
CA PHE A 274 -14.26 -5.48 -20.99
C PHE A 274 -15.49 -5.54 -20.09
N LEU A 275 -15.32 -5.23 -18.81
CA LEU A 275 -16.42 -4.95 -17.91
C LEU A 275 -16.71 -3.45 -17.86
N VAL A 276 -17.99 -3.10 -17.89
CA VAL A 276 -18.47 -1.72 -17.86
C VAL A 276 -19.56 -1.57 -16.80
N MET A 277 -19.50 -0.44 -16.10
CA MET A 277 -20.52 0.02 -15.17
C MET A 277 -20.77 1.49 -15.46
N ALA A 278 -22.03 1.86 -15.62
CA ALA A 278 -22.44 3.22 -15.92
C ALA A 278 -23.48 3.68 -14.92
N GLU A 279 -23.34 4.91 -14.45
CA GLU A 279 -24.33 5.57 -13.63
C GLU A 279 -24.70 6.90 -14.26
N PRO A 280 -25.85 7.00 -14.96
CA PRO A 280 -26.15 8.16 -15.78
C PRO A 280 -26.66 9.40 -15.05
N PHE A 281 -27.05 9.29 -13.77
CA PHE A 281 -27.60 10.41 -13.01
C PHE A 281 -26.64 10.93 -11.94
N GLY A 282 -25.77 10.06 -11.42
CA GLY A 282 -24.66 10.46 -10.56
C GLY A 282 -25.06 10.86 -9.14
N ASN A 283 -26.08 10.24 -8.55
CA ASN A 283 -26.54 10.60 -7.20
C ASN A 283 -26.66 9.38 -6.29
N THR A 284 -25.81 8.39 -6.51
CA THR A 284 -25.83 7.12 -5.79
C THR A 284 -24.47 6.88 -5.13
N PRO A 285 -24.02 7.76 -4.21
CA PRO A 285 -22.70 7.65 -3.59
C PRO A 285 -22.57 6.37 -2.75
N ASP A 286 -23.68 5.87 -2.21
CA ASP A 286 -23.76 4.67 -1.39
C ASP A 286 -23.96 3.40 -2.23
N ALA A 287 -24.33 3.54 -3.51
CA ALA A 287 -24.45 2.41 -4.41
C ALA A 287 -23.05 1.90 -4.76
N ALA A 288 -22.90 0.59 -4.71
CA ALA A 288 -21.71 -0.11 -5.12
C ALA A 288 -22.08 -1.10 -6.22
N GLY A 289 -21.07 -1.52 -6.97
CA GLY A 289 -21.11 -2.79 -7.68
C GLY A 289 -19.88 -3.60 -7.34
N ILE A 290 -20.07 -4.91 -7.24
CA ILE A 290 -19.05 -5.84 -6.78
C ILE A 290 -18.86 -6.93 -7.83
N ILE A 291 -17.62 -7.18 -8.21
CA ILE A 291 -17.23 -8.48 -8.77
C ILE A 291 -16.43 -9.25 -7.74
N GLN A 292 -16.56 -10.57 -7.75
CA GLN A 292 -15.90 -11.40 -6.77
C GLN A 292 -15.49 -12.75 -7.34
N MET A 293 -14.51 -13.38 -6.70
CA MET A 293 -14.15 -14.78 -6.93
C MET A 293 -13.91 -15.48 -5.60
N GLU A 294 -14.12 -16.80 -5.59
CA GLU A 294 -13.80 -17.64 -4.45
C GLU A 294 -12.41 -18.25 -4.59
N VAL A 295 -11.59 -18.08 -3.54
CA VAL A 295 -10.26 -18.67 -3.41
C VAL A 295 -10.35 -19.82 -2.40
N LYS A 296 -10.20 -21.05 -2.90
CA LYS A 296 -10.36 -22.29 -2.13
C LYS A 296 -9.14 -22.72 -1.32
N CYS A 297 -7.97 -22.23 -1.72
CA CYS A 297 -6.74 -22.35 -0.97
C CYS A 297 -5.66 -21.53 -1.69
N GLN A 298 -4.93 -20.70 -0.95
CA GLN A 298 -3.78 -19.96 -1.43
C GLN A 298 -2.59 -20.33 -0.54
N LYS A 299 -1.39 -20.41 -1.09
CA LYS A 299 -0.14 -20.59 -0.35
C LYS A 299 0.75 -19.38 -0.59
N GLY A 300 1.17 -18.70 0.47
CA GLY A 300 1.85 -17.42 0.33
C GLY A 300 0.91 -16.36 -0.25
N ASP A 301 1.42 -15.18 -0.56
CA ASP A 301 0.57 -14.07 -1.03
C ASP A 301 0.20 -14.24 -2.50
N GLY A 302 -0.99 -13.76 -2.86
CA GLY A 302 -1.47 -13.68 -4.23
C GLY A 302 -1.31 -12.26 -4.78
N VAL A 303 -1.42 -12.12 -6.09
CA VAL A 303 -1.43 -10.83 -6.79
C VAL A 303 -2.69 -10.75 -7.63
N LEU A 304 -3.49 -9.72 -7.39
CA LEU A 304 -4.62 -9.33 -8.22
C LEU A 304 -4.19 -8.14 -9.08
N SER A 305 -4.40 -8.23 -10.37
CA SER A 305 -4.05 -7.19 -11.31
C SER A 305 -5.16 -6.94 -12.32
N PHE A 306 -5.39 -5.68 -12.71
CA PHE A 306 -6.37 -5.32 -13.72
C PHE A 306 -6.07 -3.93 -14.29
N ASP A 307 -6.61 -3.64 -15.46
CA ASP A 307 -6.64 -2.30 -16.04
C ASP A 307 -7.98 -1.64 -15.77
N TYR A 308 -8.01 -0.34 -15.50
CA TYR A 308 -9.27 0.39 -15.39
C TYR A 308 -9.24 1.84 -15.88
N TRP A 309 -10.44 2.29 -16.27
CA TRP A 309 -10.73 3.62 -16.78
C TRP A 309 -11.94 4.17 -16.08
N THR A 310 -11.94 5.46 -15.78
CA THR A 310 -13.13 6.16 -15.29
C THR A 310 -13.22 7.54 -15.90
N THR A 311 -14.45 8.00 -16.16
CA THR A 311 -14.71 9.39 -16.57
C THR A 311 -14.86 10.32 -15.37
N GLU A 312 -14.99 9.79 -14.16
CA GLU A 312 -15.16 10.57 -12.94
C GLU A 312 -14.07 10.20 -11.91
N PRO A 313 -13.22 11.17 -11.50
CA PRO A 313 -12.10 10.91 -10.59
C PRO A 313 -12.53 10.60 -9.14
N ASN A 314 -13.79 10.84 -8.80
CA ASN A 314 -14.33 10.58 -7.46
C ASN A 314 -14.88 9.15 -7.30
N VAL A 315 -14.86 8.34 -8.36
CA VAL A 315 -15.22 6.91 -8.25
C VAL A 315 -14.22 6.23 -7.32
N GLU A 316 -14.75 5.55 -6.32
CA GLU A 316 -13.96 4.78 -5.37
C GLU A 316 -13.79 3.36 -5.89
N VAL A 317 -12.56 2.86 -5.88
CA VAL A 317 -12.19 1.49 -6.25
C VAL A 317 -11.45 0.88 -5.09
N LYS A 318 -11.95 -0.25 -4.57
CA LYS A 318 -11.35 -0.97 -3.45
C LYS A 318 -11.25 -2.45 -3.80
N VAL A 319 -10.18 -3.09 -3.35
CA VAL A 319 -10.07 -4.55 -3.37
C VAL A 319 -10.19 -5.06 -1.96
N CYS A 320 -11.04 -6.06 -1.76
CA CYS A 320 -11.31 -6.62 -0.45
C CYS A 320 -11.09 -8.13 -0.44
N THR A 321 -10.67 -8.64 0.71
CA THR A 321 -10.79 -10.05 1.06
C THR A 321 -11.94 -10.21 2.02
N ARG A 322 -12.81 -11.19 1.80
CA ARG A 322 -13.91 -11.52 2.71
C ARG A 322 -13.81 -12.97 3.19
N VAL A 323 -13.77 -13.15 4.50
CA VAL A 323 -13.84 -14.46 5.18
C VAL A 323 -15.12 -14.43 6.02
N ASP A 324 -16.08 -15.29 5.70
CA ASP A 324 -17.43 -15.22 6.25
C ASP A 324 -18.03 -13.79 6.11
N ASP A 325 -18.33 -13.13 7.22
CA ASP A 325 -18.84 -11.75 7.27
C ASP A 325 -17.73 -10.70 7.51
N ASP A 326 -16.48 -11.10 7.73
CA ASP A 326 -15.36 -10.17 7.93
C ASP A 326 -14.77 -9.75 6.58
N ARG A 327 -15.08 -8.52 6.15
CA ARG A 327 -14.56 -7.89 4.94
C ARG A 327 -13.43 -6.92 5.29
N ARG A 328 -12.28 -7.10 4.64
CA ARG A 328 -11.11 -6.21 4.78
C ARG A 328 -10.68 -5.69 3.43
N CYS A 329 -10.54 -4.38 3.31
CA CYS A 329 -10.33 -3.70 2.04
C CYS A 329 -9.04 -2.90 2.02
N THR A 330 -8.52 -2.65 0.83
CA THR A 330 -7.55 -1.57 0.58
C THR A 330 -8.16 -0.22 0.94
N THR A 331 -7.30 0.80 1.07
CA THR A 331 -7.72 2.19 0.85
C THR A 331 -8.23 2.36 -0.58
N ASN A 332 -8.87 3.49 -0.86
CA ASN A 332 -9.26 3.82 -2.22
C ASN A 332 -8.03 3.78 -3.15
N ILE A 333 -8.15 3.08 -4.27
CA ILE A 333 -7.09 2.99 -5.28
C ILE A 333 -7.09 4.28 -6.07
N GLU A 334 -5.97 5.00 -6.03
CA GLU A 334 -5.83 6.29 -6.69
C GLU A 334 -5.82 6.12 -8.21
N TYR A 335 -6.64 6.92 -8.91
CA TYR A 335 -6.66 6.96 -10.36
C TYR A 335 -5.46 7.75 -10.89
N VAL A 336 -4.47 7.05 -11.42
CA VAL A 336 -3.25 7.65 -12.00
C VAL A 336 -3.45 7.83 -13.50
N PRO A 337 -3.53 9.06 -14.06
CA PRO A 337 -3.86 9.32 -15.47
C PRO A 337 -2.99 8.57 -16.49
N ASP A 338 -1.71 8.36 -16.20
CA ASP A 338 -0.75 7.78 -17.14
C ASP A 338 -0.65 6.23 -17.05
N SER A 339 -1.33 5.60 -16.08
CA SER A 339 -1.34 4.13 -15.93
C SER A 339 -2.74 3.56 -15.69
N SER A 340 -3.22 2.71 -16.60
CA SER A 340 -4.45 1.91 -16.40
C SER A 340 -4.26 0.79 -15.39
N ARG A 341 -3.01 0.32 -15.25
CA ARG A 341 -2.70 -0.91 -14.54
C ARG A 341 -2.70 -0.71 -13.03
N VAL A 342 -3.42 -1.59 -12.36
CA VAL A 342 -3.43 -1.76 -10.91
C VAL A 342 -2.88 -3.14 -10.60
N ASP A 343 -1.94 -3.20 -9.66
CA ASP A 343 -1.41 -4.45 -9.11
C ASP A 343 -1.52 -4.40 -7.59
N ILE A 344 -2.12 -5.44 -7.01
CA ILE A 344 -2.51 -5.50 -5.61
C ILE A 344 -2.11 -6.85 -5.02
N GLN A 345 -1.36 -6.83 -3.94
CA GLN A 345 -1.01 -8.03 -3.17
C GLN A 345 -2.19 -8.43 -2.27
N VAL A 346 -2.72 -9.62 -2.52
CA VAL A 346 -3.75 -10.28 -1.71
C VAL A 346 -3.05 -11.17 -0.70
N ILE A 347 -2.86 -10.67 0.53
CA ILE A 347 -2.11 -11.37 1.56
C ILE A 347 -2.79 -12.70 1.92
N HIS A 348 -1.95 -13.73 2.08
CA HIS A 348 -2.38 -15.06 2.50
C HIS A 348 -3.21 -14.99 3.76
N THR A 349 -4.43 -15.51 3.64
CA THR A 349 -5.26 -15.76 4.80
C THR A 349 -4.96 -17.14 5.36
N ASP A 350 -4.92 -17.28 6.70
CA ASP A 350 -4.91 -18.61 7.34
C ASP A 350 -6.22 -19.39 7.10
N SER A 351 -7.21 -18.77 6.45
CA SER A 351 -8.45 -19.43 6.04
C SER A 351 -8.21 -20.31 4.82
N GLU A 352 -8.87 -21.48 4.83
CA GLU A 352 -8.93 -22.35 3.66
C GLU A 352 -9.73 -21.69 2.54
N ASN A 353 -10.83 -21.01 2.85
CA ASN A 353 -11.68 -20.36 1.84
C ASN A 353 -11.89 -18.88 2.15
N PHE A 354 -11.79 -18.04 1.13
CA PHE A 354 -12.12 -16.63 1.20
C PHE A 354 -12.53 -16.09 -0.16
N LEU A 355 -13.22 -14.95 -0.18
CA LEU A 355 -13.55 -14.23 -1.40
C LEU A 355 -12.55 -13.11 -1.62
N VAL A 356 -12.20 -12.86 -2.89
CA VAL A 356 -11.55 -11.63 -3.33
C VAL A 356 -12.58 -10.83 -4.11
N GLU A 357 -12.80 -9.59 -3.71
CA GLU A 357 -13.83 -8.70 -4.23
C GLU A 357 -13.18 -7.43 -4.81
N VAL A 358 -13.64 -6.96 -5.97
CA VAL A 358 -13.38 -5.61 -6.47
C VAL A 358 -14.67 -4.83 -6.35
N ILE A 359 -14.64 -3.76 -5.54
CA ILE A 359 -15.78 -2.91 -5.22
C ILE A 359 -15.60 -1.56 -5.90
N VAL A 360 -16.61 -1.14 -6.64
CA VAL A 360 -16.67 0.17 -7.30
C VAL A 360 -17.87 0.93 -6.78
N SER A 361 -17.67 2.15 -6.27
CA SER A 361 -18.72 2.95 -5.64
C SER A 361 -18.47 4.45 -5.78
N GLY A 362 -19.32 5.30 -5.19
CA GLY A 362 -19.03 6.73 -5.05
C GLY A 362 -19.31 7.59 -6.29
N PHE A 363 -20.22 7.17 -7.17
CA PHE A 363 -20.66 7.97 -8.31
C PHE A 363 -21.45 9.21 -7.84
N LYS A 364 -20.75 10.34 -7.72
CA LYS A 364 -21.33 11.66 -7.35
C LYS A 364 -21.77 12.50 -8.54
N LYS A 365 -21.48 12.04 -9.75
CA LYS A 365 -21.84 12.65 -11.03
C LYS A 365 -22.07 11.54 -12.05
N PRO A 366 -22.82 11.83 -13.13
CA PRO A 366 -22.95 10.91 -14.24
C PRO A 366 -21.57 10.45 -14.70
N GLY A 367 -21.35 9.13 -14.74
CA GLY A 367 -20.02 8.59 -14.92
C GLY A 367 -20.01 7.16 -15.40
N LEU A 368 -18.82 6.76 -15.85
CA LEU A 368 -18.52 5.44 -16.39
C LEU A 368 -17.29 4.89 -15.70
N PHE A 369 -17.33 3.61 -15.36
CA PHE A 369 -16.20 2.81 -14.95
C PHE A 369 -16.04 1.63 -15.90
N ILE A 370 -14.82 1.42 -16.40
CA ILE A 370 -14.45 0.29 -17.26
C ILE A 370 -13.29 -0.45 -16.60
N MET A 371 -13.31 -1.77 -16.64
CA MET A 371 -12.24 -2.63 -16.15
C MET A 371 -11.99 -3.80 -17.08
N ASP A 372 -10.72 -4.15 -17.24
CA ASP A 372 -10.26 -5.17 -18.19
C ASP A 372 -8.99 -5.88 -17.68
N ASN A 373 -8.54 -6.92 -18.39
CA ASN A 373 -7.31 -7.67 -18.13
C ASN A 373 -7.17 -8.11 -16.66
N LEU A 374 -8.27 -8.58 -16.08
CA LEU A 374 -8.34 -8.99 -14.68
C LEU A 374 -7.65 -10.34 -14.50
N VAL A 375 -6.53 -10.35 -13.77
CA VAL A 375 -5.71 -11.53 -13.52
C VAL A 375 -5.50 -11.69 -12.03
N TYR A 376 -5.69 -12.91 -11.55
CA TYR A 376 -5.29 -13.29 -10.21
C TYR A 376 -4.30 -14.46 -10.23
N GLU A 377 -3.14 -14.23 -9.62
CA GLU A 377 -2.06 -15.19 -9.53
C GLU A 377 -1.75 -15.52 -8.07
N ALA A 378 -1.84 -16.79 -7.71
CA ALA A 378 -1.49 -17.27 -6.38
C ALA A 378 -0.96 -18.71 -6.49
N GLN A 379 -0.14 -19.12 -5.53
CA GLN A 379 0.27 -20.53 -5.47
C GLN A 379 -0.86 -21.36 -4.85
N ASP A 380 -1.48 -22.24 -5.62
CA ASP A 380 -2.49 -23.16 -5.09
C ASP A 380 -1.88 -24.19 -4.13
N CYS A 381 -2.61 -24.51 -3.05
CA CYS A 381 -2.16 -25.48 -2.05
C CYS A 381 -2.09 -26.93 -2.56
N LEU A 382 -2.81 -27.25 -3.65
CA LEU A 382 -2.98 -28.62 -4.16
C LEU A 382 -2.03 -28.98 -5.32
N SER A 383 -0.96 -28.23 -5.54
CA SER A 383 0.02 -28.53 -6.61
C SER A 383 0.90 -29.77 -6.34
N LYS A 384 0.67 -30.50 -5.23
CA LYS A 384 1.30 -31.81 -4.99
C LYS A 384 0.35 -32.92 -5.46
N GLU A 385 0.87 -33.77 -6.36
CA GLU A 385 0.38 -35.12 -6.72
C GLU A 385 -0.47 -35.34 -7.99
N PHE A 386 -0.15 -34.67 -9.10
CA PHE A 386 -0.44 -35.26 -10.44
C PHE A 386 0.78 -35.52 -11.32
N SER A 387 1.99 -35.32 -10.80
CA SER A 387 3.20 -35.89 -11.42
C SER A 387 3.45 -37.30 -10.86
N SER A 388 3.42 -38.28 -11.75
CA SER A 388 3.88 -39.67 -11.58
C SER A 388 2.87 -40.68 -11.02
N ASN A 389 1.88 -41.04 -11.83
CA ASN A 389 1.58 -42.46 -12.06
C ASN A 389 1.15 -42.68 -13.51
N ARG A 390 2.12 -42.56 -14.42
CA ARG A 390 2.04 -43.33 -15.68
C ARG A 390 2.22 -44.80 -15.27
N PRO A 391 1.25 -45.70 -15.56
CA PRO A 391 1.47 -47.13 -15.36
C PRO A 391 2.63 -47.53 -16.29
N ASN A 392 3.73 -47.97 -15.70
CA ASN A 392 4.76 -48.67 -16.46
C ASN A 392 4.11 -49.93 -17.04
N HIS A 393 3.82 -49.86 -18.34
CA HIS A 393 3.48 -51.00 -19.15
C HIS A 393 4.71 -51.92 -19.17
N LEU A 394 4.57 -53.09 -18.56
CA LEU A 394 5.50 -54.22 -18.71
C LEU A 394 5.65 -54.56 -20.20
N ASP A 395 6.89 -54.71 -20.67
CA ASP A 395 7.39 -55.96 -21.26
C ASP A 395 8.80 -55.78 -21.84
N SER A 396 9.82 -56.30 -21.13
CA SER A 396 10.78 -57.27 -21.67
C SER A 396 12.05 -57.40 -20.79
N PRO A 397 12.59 -58.63 -20.61
CA PRO A 397 13.76 -58.89 -19.79
C PRO A 397 15.04 -58.91 -20.62
N VAL A 398 16.07 -58.15 -20.23
CA VAL A 398 17.45 -58.39 -20.65
C VAL A 398 18.38 -58.38 -19.44
N LYS A 399 19.10 -59.49 -19.31
CA LYS A 399 20.08 -59.85 -18.28
C LYS A 399 21.39 -59.07 -18.41
N SER A 400 22.16 -59.16 -17.32
CA SER A 400 23.63 -58.97 -17.17
C SER A 400 24.09 -57.52 -17.09
N SER A 401 25.01 -57.11 -16.20
CA SER A 401 25.97 -57.83 -15.37
C SER A 401 26.57 -56.89 -14.32
N GLU A 402 26.87 -57.46 -13.14
CA GLU A 402 28.00 -57.20 -12.24
C GLU A 402 29.11 -56.22 -12.71
N SER A 403 29.40 -55.22 -11.87
CA SER A 403 30.77 -55.00 -11.34
C SER A 403 30.77 -53.94 -10.24
N ASP A 404 31.20 -54.35 -9.05
CA ASP A 404 31.69 -53.51 -7.95
C ASP A 404 32.87 -52.62 -8.40
N VAL A 405 33.07 -51.47 -7.72
CA VAL A 405 34.33 -51.07 -7.03
C VAL A 405 34.45 -49.55 -6.84
N LEU A 406 34.83 -49.21 -5.59
CA LEU A 406 35.53 -48.02 -5.06
C LEU A 406 34.74 -46.80 -4.53
N LYS A 407 34.73 -46.79 -3.18
CA LYS A 407 34.77 -45.66 -2.24
C LYS A 407 35.60 -44.47 -2.72
N ASP A 408 35.08 -43.26 -2.52
CA ASP A 408 35.90 -42.12 -2.12
C ASP A 408 35.18 -41.24 -1.10
N ARG A 409 35.97 -40.67 -0.19
CA ARG A 409 35.59 -40.00 1.06
C ARG A 409 35.38 -38.51 0.83
N THR A 410 34.17 -38.01 1.12
CA THR A 410 33.88 -36.57 1.21
C THR A 410 33.97 -36.09 2.68
N PRO A 411 34.54 -34.92 2.99
CA PRO A 411 34.63 -34.40 4.37
C PRO A 411 33.28 -33.90 4.88
N PRO A 412 33.07 -33.81 6.21
CA PRO A 412 31.79 -33.40 6.79
C PRO A 412 31.53 -31.91 6.56
N SER A 413 30.47 -31.60 5.81
CA SER A 413 29.87 -30.27 5.77
C SER A 413 29.14 -29.98 7.08
N LEU A 414 29.41 -28.84 7.69
CA LEU A 414 28.67 -28.27 8.81
C LEU A 414 27.18 -28.17 8.46
N GLN A 415 26.35 -29.00 9.08
CA GLN A 415 24.90 -28.88 9.04
C GLN A 415 24.47 -27.82 10.06
N ILE A 416 23.96 -26.70 9.55
CA ILE A 416 23.15 -25.77 10.34
C ILE A 416 21.79 -26.46 10.56
N PRO A 417 21.25 -26.53 11.79
CA PRO A 417 19.96 -27.17 12.03
C PRO A 417 18.87 -26.47 11.24
N SER A 418 18.24 -27.21 10.32
CA SER A 418 16.98 -26.84 9.69
C SER A 418 15.90 -26.75 10.77
N LEU A 419 15.46 -25.53 11.06
CA LEU A 419 14.32 -25.23 11.92
C LEU A 419 13.07 -25.90 11.34
N LEU A 420 12.59 -26.92 12.04
CA LEU A 420 11.25 -27.46 11.88
C LEU A 420 10.29 -26.43 12.47
N ILE A 421 9.52 -25.78 11.60
CA ILE A 421 8.42 -24.90 11.98
C ILE A 421 7.27 -25.82 12.42
N ASP A 422 7.09 -25.94 13.73
CA ASP A 422 5.90 -26.57 14.32
C ASP A 422 4.73 -25.59 14.19
N ARG A 423 3.77 -25.95 13.33
CA ARG A 423 2.49 -25.26 13.16
C ARG A 423 1.58 -25.59 14.34
N ASN A 424 1.53 -24.71 15.33
CA ASN A 424 0.35 -24.53 16.16
C ASN A 424 0.49 -23.27 17.02
N SER A 425 -0.01 -22.14 16.52
CA SER A 425 -0.33 -20.96 17.32
C SER A 425 -1.37 -20.13 16.56
N GLY A 426 -2.63 -20.32 16.91
CA GLY A 426 -3.73 -19.47 16.45
C GLY A 426 -3.59 -18.07 17.06
N ALA A 427 -3.03 -17.15 16.29
CA ALA A 427 -3.16 -15.71 16.50
C ALA A 427 -3.65 -15.15 15.17
N GLY A 428 -4.90 -14.67 15.14
CA GLY A 428 -5.57 -14.22 13.92
C GLY A 428 -4.71 -13.25 13.13
N SER A 429 -4.14 -13.73 12.02
CA SER A 429 -3.34 -12.91 11.13
C SER A 429 -4.24 -11.84 10.51
N SER A 430 -3.88 -10.59 10.79
CA SER A 430 -4.54 -9.43 10.23
C SER A 430 -4.17 -9.30 8.75
N LEU A 431 -5.06 -9.77 7.86
CA LEU A 431 -4.95 -9.56 6.41
C LEU A 431 -4.77 -8.08 6.10
N ARG A 432 -3.68 -7.74 5.41
CA ARG A 432 -3.47 -6.42 4.81
C ARG A 432 -3.50 -6.59 3.30
N ILE A 433 -3.98 -5.62 2.55
CA ILE A 433 -3.93 -5.64 1.09
C ILE A 433 -3.06 -4.46 0.69
N ARG A 434 -2.04 -4.66 -0.17
CA ARG A 434 -1.02 -3.64 -0.49
C ARG A 434 -0.98 -3.38 -2.00
N GLN A 435 -0.90 -2.11 -2.41
CA GLN A 435 -0.76 -1.72 -3.81
C GLN A 435 0.72 -1.81 -4.23
N LEU A 436 1.03 -2.42 -5.37
CA LEU A 436 2.40 -2.74 -5.82
C LEU A 436 3.00 -1.71 -6.80
N ASN A 437 2.20 -0.75 -7.29
CA ASN A 437 2.60 0.22 -8.34
C ASN A 437 3.13 1.56 -7.79
N SER A 438 3.78 1.55 -6.63
CA SER A 438 4.43 2.76 -6.11
C SER A 438 5.80 2.95 -6.77
N ASN A 439 6.01 4.14 -7.35
CA ASN A 439 7.34 4.59 -7.79
C ASN A 439 8.37 4.29 -6.66
N PRO A 440 9.46 3.54 -6.92
CA PRO A 440 10.43 3.15 -5.89
C PRO A 440 10.96 4.33 -5.07
N CYS A 441 11.12 5.49 -5.70
CA CYS A 441 11.57 6.70 -5.02
C CYS A 441 10.53 7.16 -3.98
N LYS A 442 9.24 7.17 -4.33
CA LYS A 442 8.14 7.55 -3.42
C LYS A 442 7.94 6.50 -2.32
N ALA A 443 8.15 5.22 -2.61
CA ALA A 443 8.01 4.13 -1.64
C ALA A 443 9.10 4.13 -0.55
N ILE A 444 10.28 4.68 -0.86
CA ILE A 444 11.46 4.64 0.02
C ILE A 444 11.72 5.98 0.72
N GLU A 445 11.46 7.11 0.03
CA GLU A 445 11.80 8.45 0.53
C GLU A 445 11.09 8.77 1.85
N CYS A 446 11.88 9.09 2.88
CA CYS A 446 11.34 9.44 4.19
C CYS A 446 12.27 10.34 4.99
N SER A 447 11.77 11.54 5.32
CA SER A 447 12.39 12.49 6.23
C SER A 447 11.76 12.49 7.64
N PHE A 448 10.84 11.57 7.91
CA PHE A 448 10.17 11.42 9.20
C PHE A 448 9.52 12.69 9.78
N GLU A 449 9.19 13.68 8.94
CA GLU A 449 8.63 14.94 9.39
C GLU A 449 7.30 14.73 10.12
N LYS A 450 6.45 13.82 9.65
CA LYS A 450 5.08 13.66 10.18
C LYS A 450 4.86 12.32 10.85
N ASP A 451 5.44 11.26 10.29
CA ASP A 451 5.23 9.87 10.68
C ASP A 451 6.41 9.01 10.16
N LEU A 452 6.21 7.70 10.06
CA LEU A 452 7.19 6.75 9.52
C LEU A 452 7.09 6.57 7.99
N CYS A 453 6.40 7.46 7.24
CA CYS A 453 6.28 7.45 5.77
C CYS A 453 5.84 6.11 5.18
N GLY A 454 4.88 5.41 5.82
CA GLY A 454 4.42 4.09 5.37
C GLY A 454 5.32 2.91 5.79
N TYR A 455 6.50 3.17 6.37
CA TYR A 455 7.33 2.08 6.88
C TYR A 455 6.61 1.30 7.99
N SER A 456 6.62 -0.02 7.84
CA SER A 456 5.98 -0.94 8.76
C SER A 456 6.96 -1.47 9.78
N GLN A 457 6.48 -1.80 10.98
CA GLN A 457 7.29 -2.36 12.04
C GLN A 457 6.96 -3.85 12.17
N SER A 458 7.96 -4.70 11.92
CA SER A 458 7.79 -6.14 12.04
C SER A 458 8.15 -6.64 13.42
N VAL A 459 7.38 -7.64 13.86
CA VAL A 459 7.58 -8.38 15.10
C VAL A 459 8.06 -9.76 14.66
N LEU A 460 9.28 -10.17 15.05
CA LEU A 460 9.68 -11.57 14.89
C LEU A 460 9.04 -12.40 16.01
N ASP A 461 9.19 -13.72 15.96
CA ASP A 461 8.65 -14.66 16.96
C ASP A 461 8.80 -14.18 18.41
N ASP A 462 7.82 -14.57 19.24
CA ASP A 462 7.63 -14.17 20.65
C ASP A 462 8.86 -14.43 21.56
N ASP A 463 9.82 -15.24 21.12
CA ASP A 463 11.01 -15.62 21.87
C ASP A 463 12.12 -14.55 21.88
N VAL A 464 12.05 -13.55 20.99
CA VAL A 464 13.04 -12.46 20.94
C VAL A 464 12.43 -11.18 21.49
N ASN A 465 13.15 -10.46 22.36
CA ASN A 465 12.68 -9.15 22.82
C ASN A 465 12.65 -8.18 21.64
N HIS A 466 11.46 -7.76 21.24
CA HIS A 466 11.26 -6.75 20.20
C HIS A 466 10.96 -5.39 20.80
N GLY A 467 11.53 -4.36 20.19
CA GLY A 467 11.16 -2.99 20.45
C GLY A 467 10.53 -2.35 19.22
N LYS A 468 10.00 -1.14 19.40
CA LYS A 468 9.35 -0.38 18.33
C LYS A 468 10.20 0.81 17.92
N TRP A 469 10.24 1.07 16.62
CA TRP A 469 10.72 2.34 16.09
C TRP A 469 9.72 3.43 16.46
N GLN A 470 10.24 4.56 16.90
CA GLN A 470 9.50 5.75 17.23
C GLN A 470 9.99 6.88 16.33
N PHE A 471 9.19 7.94 16.14
CA PHE A 471 9.65 9.13 15.46
C PHE A 471 9.59 10.33 16.41
N SER A 472 10.46 11.30 16.21
CA SER A 472 10.51 12.52 17.00
C SER A 472 10.93 13.69 16.14
N ARG A 473 10.39 14.87 16.45
CA ARG A 473 10.90 16.17 15.97
C ARG A 473 11.78 16.87 17.01
N SER A 474 11.88 16.26 18.18
CA SER A 474 12.51 16.81 19.38
C SER A 474 13.72 15.98 19.77
N ARG A 475 14.58 16.57 20.59
CA ARG A 475 15.75 15.90 21.16
C ARG A 475 15.35 14.63 21.91
N ILE A 476 16.19 13.60 21.78
CA ILE A 476 16.01 12.30 22.42
C ILE A 476 17.22 12.01 23.29
N GLY A 477 16.96 11.54 24.50
CA GLY A 477 17.96 11.31 25.54
C GLY A 477 18.04 12.45 26.55
N ASN A 478 18.86 12.26 27.58
CA ASN A 478 18.97 13.20 28.70
C ASN A 478 19.53 14.56 28.26
N ILE A 479 19.06 15.64 28.88
CA ILE A 479 19.51 17.04 28.69
C ILE A 479 21.03 17.17 28.76
N ASN A 480 21.70 16.35 29.59
CA ASN A 480 23.15 16.37 29.78
C ASN A 480 23.96 15.69 28.66
N THR A 481 23.31 15.09 27.66
CA THR A 481 23.95 14.48 26.49
C THR A 481 23.85 15.40 25.27
N GLU A 482 24.14 16.70 25.46
CA GLU A 482 24.14 17.77 24.45
C GLU A 482 24.76 17.33 23.12
N SER A 483 23.93 16.81 22.21
CA SER A 483 24.22 16.74 20.79
C SER A 483 23.58 17.99 20.18
N ASN A 484 24.37 19.04 20.06
CA ASN A 484 23.94 20.35 19.56
C ASN A 484 23.85 20.40 18.02
N THR A 485 23.44 19.31 17.37
CA THR A 485 23.66 19.08 15.93
C THR A 485 22.38 18.70 15.21
N LYS A 486 21.62 19.76 14.88
CA LYS A 486 20.69 19.98 13.76
C LYS A 486 19.59 20.92 14.26
N SER A 487 20.00 22.18 14.49
CA SER A 487 19.07 23.30 14.61
C SER A 487 18.48 23.56 13.23
N ASN A 488 17.28 23.02 13.02
CA ASN A 488 16.16 23.58 12.25
C ASN A 488 15.37 22.43 11.59
N HIS A 489 14.54 21.78 12.41
CA HIS A 489 13.33 21.07 11.96
C HIS A 489 13.51 19.92 10.95
N SER A 490 14.27 18.87 11.28
CA SER A 490 14.00 17.56 10.67
C SER A 490 13.42 16.58 11.68
N GLY A 491 12.32 15.92 11.32
CA GLY A 491 11.85 14.74 12.03
C GLY A 491 12.84 13.59 11.84
N PHE A 492 12.85 12.61 12.74
CA PHE A 492 13.71 11.43 12.57
C PHE A 492 13.11 10.21 13.26
N ALA A 493 13.42 9.02 12.76
CA ALA A 493 13.08 7.76 13.40
C ALA A 493 14.19 7.34 14.37
N TYR A 494 13.82 6.73 15.49
CA TYR A 494 14.76 6.31 16.52
C TYR A 494 14.30 5.07 17.28
N VAL A 495 15.27 4.43 17.92
CA VAL A 495 15.11 3.29 18.82
C VAL A 495 16.00 3.45 20.05
N GLY A 496 15.61 2.76 21.12
CA GLY A 496 16.27 2.80 22.42
C GLY A 496 15.26 3.04 23.53
N VAL A 497 15.63 2.66 24.76
CA VAL A 497 14.78 2.81 25.94
C VAL A 497 15.55 3.57 27.00
N ASP A 498 14.95 4.68 27.46
CA ASP A 498 15.42 5.48 28.59
C ASP A 498 14.81 5.05 29.93
N ASP A 499 13.80 4.18 29.88
CA ASP A 499 13.06 3.81 31.07
C ASP A 499 13.88 2.88 31.96
N ARG A 500 14.17 3.36 33.16
CA ARG A 500 14.83 2.60 34.23
C ARG A 500 13.94 1.44 34.72
N GLY A 501 12.63 1.53 34.50
CA GLY A 501 11.63 0.55 34.93
C GLY A 501 11.47 -0.64 33.98
N VAL A 502 11.79 -0.50 32.69
CA VAL A 502 11.69 -1.63 31.76
C VAL A 502 12.88 -2.55 31.99
N ASN A 503 12.61 -3.72 32.56
CA ASN A 503 13.62 -4.71 32.87
C ASN A 503 14.02 -5.51 31.62
N THR A 504 14.47 -4.83 30.55
CA THR A 504 15.05 -5.49 29.38
C THR A 504 16.37 -6.15 29.81
N LYS A 505 16.30 -7.43 30.18
CA LYS A 505 17.49 -8.29 30.25
C LYS A 505 17.60 -8.95 28.89
N GLY A 506 18.72 -8.73 28.20
CA GLY A 506 19.00 -9.39 26.93
C GLY A 506 19.08 -8.45 25.74
N ARG A 507 19.19 -9.07 24.56
CA ARG A 507 19.26 -8.41 23.26
C ARG A 507 17.85 -7.97 22.86
N THR A 508 17.69 -6.71 22.46
CA THR A 508 16.44 -6.21 21.87
C THR A 508 16.65 -5.92 20.40
N VAL A 509 15.74 -6.39 19.55
CA VAL A 509 15.78 -6.16 18.09
C VAL A 509 14.64 -5.23 17.70
N TYR A 510 14.91 -4.32 16.76
CA TYR A 510 13.95 -3.38 16.22
C TYR A 510 14.03 -3.46 14.69
N ILE A 511 12.91 -3.63 14.01
CA ILE A 511 12.87 -3.78 12.55
C ILE A 511 11.91 -2.74 11.99
N LEU A 512 12.41 -1.93 11.06
CA LEU A 512 11.63 -1.00 10.25
C LEU A 512 11.73 -1.44 8.80
N GLU A 513 10.59 -1.64 8.14
CA GLU A 513 10.50 -2.20 6.80
C GLU A 513 9.88 -1.21 5.84
N SER A 514 10.46 -1.04 4.66
CA SER A 514 9.84 -0.26 3.58
C SER A 514 8.56 -0.93 3.08
N GLU A 515 7.77 -0.17 2.32
CA GLU A 515 6.79 -0.78 1.41
C GLU A 515 7.50 -1.67 0.38
N GLU A 516 6.75 -2.60 -0.23
CA GLU A 516 7.29 -3.36 -1.36
C GLU A 516 7.32 -2.47 -2.59
N PHE A 517 8.42 -2.53 -3.34
CA PHE A 517 8.61 -1.83 -4.60
C PHE A 517 9.27 -2.77 -5.61
N ASN A 518 9.57 -2.28 -6.81
CA ASN A 518 10.39 -3.01 -7.77
C ASN A 518 11.42 -2.08 -8.38
N LEU A 519 12.69 -2.30 -8.07
CA LEU A 519 13.76 -1.42 -8.51
C LEU A 519 14.22 -1.79 -9.94
N PRO A 520 14.01 -0.94 -10.96
CA PRO A 520 14.25 -1.33 -12.35
C PRO A 520 15.73 -1.42 -12.73
N ALA A 521 16.60 -0.69 -12.02
CA ALA A 521 18.05 -0.68 -12.25
C ALA A 521 18.78 -0.51 -10.91
N GLU A 522 20.08 -0.77 -10.89
CA GLU A 522 20.90 -0.56 -9.69
C GLU A 522 20.80 0.90 -9.21
N ALA A 523 20.72 1.11 -7.90
CA ALA A 523 20.59 2.43 -7.28
C ALA A 523 21.37 2.53 -5.97
N GLU A 524 21.61 3.74 -5.46
CA GLU A 524 22.18 3.95 -4.13
C GLU A 524 21.11 4.42 -3.15
N LEU A 525 20.87 3.64 -2.09
CA LEU A 525 20.13 4.12 -0.93
C LEU A 525 21.01 5.05 -0.11
N ARG A 526 20.54 6.25 0.19
CA ARG A 526 21.22 7.22 1.06
C ARG A 526 20.38 7.54 2.29
N PHE A 527 21.04 7.69 3.43
CA PHE A 527 20.40 8.09 4.68
C PHE A 527 21.39 8.72 5.66
N ALA A 528 20.87 9.38 6.68
CA ALA A 528 21.64 9.84 7.84
C ALA A 528 21.45 8.87 9.02
N ILE A 529 22.50 8.68 9.82
CA ILE A 529 22.47 7.85 11.03
C ILE A 529 23.06 8.59 12.22
N TYR A 530 22.40 8.50 13.36
CA TYR A 530 22.94 8.87 14.67
C TYR A 530 23.13 7.63 15.54
N LYS A 531 24.33 7.47 16.10
CA LYS A 531 24.67 6.36 16.99
C LYS A 531 25.49 6.85 18.17
N GLN A 532 24.94 6.68 19.38
CA GLN A 532 25.60 7.17 20.60
C GLN A 532 26.66 6.19 21.13
N SER A 533 26.57 4.90 20.81
CA SER A 533 27.43 3.86 21.37
C SER A 533 27.46 2.59 20.52
N ASN A 534 28.51 1.79 20.67
CA ASN A 534 28.63 0.45 20.07
C ASN A 534 27.71 -0.60 20.74
N ALA A 535 27.03 -0.25 21.82
CA ALA A 535 26.06 -1.14 22.45
C ALA A 535 24.69 -1.16 21.74
N ILE A 536 24.56 -0.41 20.64
CA ILE A 536 23.47 -0.54 19.67
C ILE A 536 24.08 -0.57 18.26
N SER A 537 23.65 -1.50 17.42
CA SER A 537 24.07 -1.60 16.02
C SER A 537 22.90 -1.36 15.08
N LEU A 538 23.19 -0.93 13.86
CA LEU A 538 22.23 -0.86 12.76
C LEU A 538 22.80 -1.67 11.59
N GLN A 539 21.95 -2.48 10.99
CA GLN A 539 22.19 -3.14 9.71
C GLN A 539 21.10 -2.70 8.74
N VAL A 540 21.45 -2.59 7.46
CA VAL A 540 20.47 -2.42 6.37
C VAL A 540 20.49 -3.71 5.56
N CYS A 541 19.33 -4.35 5.47
CA CYS A 541 19.14 -5.61 4.77
C CYS A 541 18.21 -5.43 3.58
N ILE A 542 18.43 -6.23 2.54
CA ILE A 542 17.74 -6.13 1.25
C ILE A 542 17.02 -7.45 0.99
N ASP A 543 15.71 -7.38 0.72
CA ASP A 543 14.76 -8.48 0.44
C ASP A 543 14.61 -9.54 1.55
N SER A 544 15.61 -9.73 2.39
CA SER A 544 15.64 -10.69 3.49
C SER A 544 16.51 -10.18 4.63
N LEU A 545 16.11 -10.50 5.87
CA LEU A 545 16.91 -10.23 7.08
C LEU A 545 18.25 -10.98 7.13
N ALA A 546 18.48 -11.93 6.22
CA ALA A 546 19.77 -12.64 6.09
C ALA A 546 20.78 -11.93 5.17
N ASN A 547 20.32 -10.99 4.32
CA ASN A 547 21.14 -10.30 3.33
C ASN A 547 21.33 -8.84 3.75
N CYS A 548 22.34 -8.58 4.58
CA CYS A 548 22.60 -7.25 5.13
C CYS A 548 23.93 -6.70 4.60
N PRO A 549 23.96 -6.09 3.40
CA PRO A 549 25.19 -5.58 2.79
C PRO A 549 25.82 -4.41 3.55
N TYR A 550 25.08 -3.79 4.48
CA TYR A 550 25.56 -2.67 5.27
C TYR A 550 25.42 -2.92 6.77
N GLU A 551 26.50 -2.64 7.51
CA GLU A 551 26.51 -2.54 8.97
C GLU A 551 27.13 -1.21 9.37
N ALA A 552 26.41 -0.46 10.20
CA ALA A 552 26.85 0.85 10.64
C ALA A 552 28.15 0.75 11.45
N PRO A 553 29.21 1.47 11.05
CA PRO A 553 30.51 1.37 11.71
C PRO A 553 30.44 1.79 13.20
N PRO A 554 31.48 1.50 14.00
CA PRO A 554 31.58 2.02 15.35
C PRO A 554 31.78 3.54 15.31
N ILE A 555 30.81 4.30 15.84
CA ILE A 555 30.75 5.77 15.72
C ILE A 555 30.69 6.41 17.12
N LYS A 556 31.26 7.61 17.25
CA LYS A 556 31.11 8.50 18.42
C LYS A 556 29.84 9.34 18.24
N ALA A 557 29.11 9.72 19.29
CA ALA A 557 27.81 10.41 19.22
C ALA A 557 27.78 11.69 18.33
N HIS A 558 27.56 11.52 17.02
CA HIS A 558 27.27 12.56 16.03
C HIS A 558 26.44 11.94 14.89
N TRP A 559 25.66 12.77 14.20
CA TRP A 559 25.01 12.38 12.95
C TRP A 559 26.07 12.18 11.87
N ARG A 560 26.00 11.06 11.16
CA ARG A 560 26.70 10.85 9.90
C ARG A 560 25.68 10.93 8.78
N GLU A 561 25.94 11.79 7.82
CA GLU A 561 25.07 12.02 6.67
C GLU A 561 25.59 11.24 5.47
N ASN A 562 24.69 10.94 4.53
CA ASN A 562 25.01 10.26 3.28
C ASN A 562 25.71 8.91 3.48
N GLU A 563 25.28 8.12 4.46
CA GLU A 563 25.60 6.69 4.45
C GLU A 563 24.95 6.07 3.21
N THR A 564 25.66 5.20 2.51
CA THR A 564 25.22 4.63 1.24
C THR A 564 25.16 3.12 1.25
N VAL A 565 24.15 2.57 0.58
CA VAL A 565 24.00 1.13 0.33
C VAL A 565 23.62 0.94 -1.13
N VAL A 566 24.39 0.14 -1.86
CA VAL A 566 24.07 -0.20 -3.25
C VAL A 566 22.91 -1.21 -3.26
N LEU A 567 21.83 -0.88 -3.94
CA LEU A 567 20.66 -1.73 -4.14
C LEU A 567 20.71 -2.33 -5.56
N PRO A 568 20.82 -3.66 -5.70
CA PRO A 568 20.78 -4.31 -7.01
C PRO A 568 19.42 -4.10 -7.70
N SER A 569 19.41 -4.12 -9.04
CA SER A 569 18.15 -4.18 -9.81
C SER A 569 17.29 -5.38 -9.37
N GLY A 570 15.99 -5.20 -9.30
CA GLY A 570 15.03 -6.19 -8.83
C GLY A 570 14.87 -6.26 -7.32
N THR A 571 15.57 -5.40 -6.56
CA THR A 571 15.31 -5.20 -5.13
C THR A 571 13.84 -4.85 -4.93
N LYS A 572 13.21 -5.52 -3.94
CA LYS A 572 11.80 -5.34 -3.62
C LYS A 572 11.55 -4.71 -2.27
N LYS A 573 12.48 -4.85 -1.32
CA LYS A 573 12.25 -4.42 0.06
C LYS A 573 13.53 -4.08 0.81
N ILE A 574 13.45 -3.11 1.72
CA ILE A 574 14.55 -2.67 2.58
C ILE A 574 14.16 -2.83 4.05
N PHE A 575 15.10 -3.32 4.86
CA PHE A 575 14.94 -3.49 6.31
C PHE A 575 16.02 -2.71 7.05
N PHE A 576 15.62 -1.81 7.94
CA PHE A 576 16.51 -1.21 8.93
C PHE A 576 16.42 -2.00 10.23
N VAL A 577 17.48 -2.75 10.53
CA VAL A 577 17.54 -3.68 11.67
C VAL A 577 18.46 -3.11 12.73
N ALA A 578 17.88 -2.62 13.83
CA ALA A 578 18.66 -2.19 14.98
C ALA A 578 18.72 -3.29 16.05
N THR A 579 19.90 -3.53 16.61
CA THR A 579 20.10 -4.47 17.72
C THR A 579 20.72 -3.74 18.91
N GLN A 580 20.02 -3.75 20.04
CA GLN A 580 20.49 -3.17 21.29
C GLN A 580 20.96 -4.26 22.28
N TRP A 581 22.19 -4.12 22.76
CA TRP A 581 22.82 -5.03 23.70
C TRP A 581 22.85 -4.49 25.14
N LYS A 582 22.73 -3.17 25.32
CA LYS A 582 22.71 -2.51 26.64
C LYS A 582 21.69 -1.36 26.69
N ARG A 583 21.15 -1.09 27.87
CA ARG A 583 20.18 -0.02 28.15
C ARG A 583 20.76 1.39 27.97
N PHE A 584 19.86 2.38 27.87
CA PHE A 584 20.16 3.82 27.77
C PHE A 584 21.02 4.18 26.56
N LYS A 585 20.81 3.46 25.45
CA LYS A 585 21.47 3.70 24.16
C LYS A 585 20.42 3.94 23.09
N TRP A 586 20.73 4.92 22.27
CA TRP A 586 19.86 5.44 21.25
C TRP A 586 20.53 5.31 19.89
N LEU A 587 19.70 5.02 18.90
CA LEU A 587 20.06 5.05 17.49
C LEU A 587 18.95 5.76 16.73
N GLY A 588 19.32 6.66 15.83
CA GLY A 588 18.40 7.40 14.99
C GLY A 588 18.78 7.27 13.51
N ILE A 589 17.78 7.35 12.64
CA ILE A 589 17.93 7.44 11.19
C ILE A 589 17.05 8.57 10.65
N ASP A 590 17.50 9.22 9.59
CA ASP A 590 16.81 10.35 8.95
C ASP A 590 17.17 10.44 7.46
N GLU A 591 16.47 11.27 6.70
CA GLU A 591 16.76 11.64 5.30
C GLU A 591 16.96 10.41 4.39
N ILE A 592 16.09 9.41 4.51
CA ILE A 592 16.13 8.22 3.66
C ILE A 592 15.70 8.62 2.26
N ARG A 593 16.53 8.34 1.27
CA ARG A 593 16.26 8.64 -0.14
C ARG A 593 16.99 7.67 -1.06
N LEU A 594 16.48 7.53 -2.26
CA LEU A 594 17.11 6.74 -3.31
C LEU A 594 17.80 7.68 -4.30
N ASP A 595 19.11 7.53 -4.48
CA ASP A 595 19.84 8.15 -5.59
C ASP A 595 19.72 7.24 -6.80
N PHE A 596 18.61 7.45 -7.49
CA PHE A 596 18.21 6.81 -8.73
C PHE A 596 17.71 7.94 -9.64
N ASP A 597 17.84 7.80 -10.96
CA ASP A 597 17.22 8.75 -11.90
C ASP A 597 15.70 8.61 -11.81
N CYS A 598 15.11 9.22 -10.77
CA CYS A 598 13.67 9.33 -10.57
C CYS A 598 13.04 10.32 -11.56
N HIS A 599 13.86 10.94 -12.43
CA HIS A 599 13.43 11.74 -13.54
C HIS A 599 12.94 10.84 -14.67
N GLU A 600 11.62 10.59 -14.65
CA GLU A 600 10.80 10.56 -15.86
C GLU A 600 11.27 9.61 -16.97
N THR A 601 11.07 8.30 -16.77
CA THR A 601 10.48 7.53 -17.87
C THR A 601 8.99 7.85 -17.91
N HIS A 602 8.67 9.02 -18.47
CA HIS A 602 7.33 9.40 -18.91
C HIS A 602 6.87 8.54 -20.08
#